data_AF-X1G8H1-F1
#
_entry.id   AF-X1G8H1-F1
#
_cell.length_a   1.000
_cell.length_b   1.000
_cell.length_c   1.000
_cell.angle_alpha   90.00
_cell.angle_beta   90.00
_cell.angle_gamma   90.00
#
_symmetry.space_group_name_H-M   'P 1'
#
loop_
_entity.id
_entity.type
_entity.pdbx_description
1 polymer ?
#
loop_
_entity_poly.entity_id
_entity_poly.type
_entity_poly.pdbx_seq_one_letter_code
_entity_poly.pdbx_strand_id
1 'polypeptide(L)'
;MLIEIVSNFNIDFSTQDNEIRKQIISEKNVDFSEWLLLSNTYLIEQKNNHKIMKNWKNIVFTHFLFMCLPFEKLQAIRELDIGLKYLDHTNEQFVIGIFSRVHEKLGFKYITRLKTSYPDAEVEDEFGNVKSIEFEYNSSGFKSHMENPKICHIIVCWHDDLSEKWKQQKIPHIEIIKFEDILDSESIIYKKLYGIS
;
A
#
# COMPACT_ATOMS: atom_id res chain seq x y z
N MET A 1 -14.70 7.57 -26.27
CA MET A 1 -13.28 7.61 -26.72
C MET A 1 -12.34 6.68 -25.94
N LEU A 2 -12.02 6.90 -24.65
CA LEU A 2 -11.12 5.99 -23.89
C LEU A 2 -11.75 4.62 -23.56
N ILE A 3 -13.06 4.59 -23.25
CA ILE A 3 -13.83 3.34 -23.04
C ILE A 3 -13.95 2.52 -24.34
N GLU A 4 -14.12 3.18 -25.48
CA GLU A 4 -14.13 2.54 -26.82
C GLU A 4 -12.74 2.05 -27.24
N ILE A 5 -11.68 2.72 -26.79
CA ILE A 5 -10.30 2.25 -26.95
C ILE A 5 -10.16 0.93 -26.20
N VAL A 6 -10.40 0.90 -24.89
CA VAL A 6 -10.27 -0.31 -24.03
C VAL A 6 -11.11 -1.48 -24.53
N SER A 7 -12.36 -1.24 -24.97
CA SER A 7 -13.23 -2.28 -25.52
C SER A 7 -12.82 -2.76 -26.93
N ASN A 8 -12.08 -1.97 -27.71
CA ASN A 8 -11.52 -2.37 -29.00
C ASN A 8 -10.15 -3.07 -28.92
N PHE A 9 -9.46 -3.04 -27.76
CA PHE A 9 -8.16 -3.72 -27.62
C PHE A 9 -8.29 -5.23 -27.38
N ASN A 10 -9.49 -5.75 -27.12
CA ASN A 10 -9.76 -7.19 -26.94
C ASN A 10 -8.84 -7.90 -25.93
N ILE A 11 -8.28 -7.13 -24.98
CA ILE A 11 -7.54 -7.66 -23.84
C ILE A 11 -8.53 -7.63 -22.68
N ASP A 12 -9.18 -8.76 -22.44
CA ASP A 12 -10.10 -8.91 -21.33
C ASP A 12 -9.31 -9.17 -20.05
N PHE A 13 -8.87 -8.10 -19.40
CA PHE A 13 -8.20 -8.17 -18.10
C PHE A 13 -9.12 -8.69 -16.96
N SER A 14 -10.41 -8.94 -17.19
CA SER A 14 -11.32 -9.45 -16.15
C SER A 14 -11.47 -10.98 -16.17
N THR A 15 -11.47 -11.59 -17.36
CA THR A 15 -11.56 -13.05 -17.51
C THR A 15 -10.20 -13.69 -17.80
N GLN A 16 -9.32 -13.01 -18.53
CA GLN A 16 -8.01 -13.54 -18.91
C GLN A 16 -7.01 -13.42 -17.74
N ASP A 17 -7.14 -12.39 -16.90
CA ASP A 17 -6.38 -12.28 -15.64
C ASP A 17 -6.79 -13.36 -14.64
N ASN A 18 -8.05 -13.81 -14.69
CA ASN A 18 -8.54 -14.94 -13.88
C ASN A 18 -8.04 -16.30 -14.40
N GLU A 19 -7.97 -16.51 -15.72
CA GLU A 19 -7.43 -17.75 -16.29
C GLU A 19 -5.90 -17.79 -16.22
N ILE A 20 -5.20 -16.68 -16.46
CA ILE A 20 -3.74 -16.56 -16.25
C ILE A 20 -3.41 -16.69 -14.76
N ARG A 21 -4.19 -16.08 -13.84
CA ARG A 21 -4.08 -16.37 -12.40
C ARG A 21 -4.24 -17.85 -12.13
N LYS A 22 -5.30 -18.49 -12.63
CA LYS A 22 -5.56 -19.92 -12.37
C LYS A 22 -4.46 -20.81 -12.95
N GLN A 23 -3.94 -20.49 -14.13
CA GLN A 23 -2.88 -21.24 -14.78
C GLN A 23 -1.56 -21.11 -14.01
N ILE A 24 -1.17 -19.89 -13.61
CA ILE A 24 0.03 -19.61 -12.80
C ILE A 24 -0.10 -20.12 -11.36
N ILE A 25 -1.30 -20.07 -10.75
CA ILE A 25 -1.58 -20.61 -9.41
C ILE A 25 -1.61 -22.15 -9.44
N SER A 26 -2.05 -22.77 -10.55
CA SER A 26 -2.03 -24.23 -10.73
C SER A 26 -0.62 -24.79 -10.95
N GLU A 27 0.28 -23.98 -11.52
CA GLU A 27 1.71 -24.26 -11.67
C GLU A 27 2.47 -23.80 -10.42
N LYS A 28 2.32 -24.57 -9.33
CA LYS A 28 3.13 -24.62 -8.10
C LYS A 28 4.16 -23.48 -7.86
N ASN A 29 3.97 -22.77 -6.73
CA ASN A 29 5.02 -22.07 -5.95
C ASN A 29 5.80 -20.93 -6.65
N VAL A 30 5.11 -20.07 -7.39
CA VAL A 30 5.70 -18.84 -7.93
C VAL A 30 5.68 -17.73 -6.84
N ASP A 31 6.85 -17.25 -6.42
CA ASP A 31 7.00 -16.08 -5.53
C ASP A 31 6.47 -14.80 -6.22
N PHE A 32 6.05 -13.79 -5.45
CA PHE A 32 5.57 -12.50 -5.95
C PHE A 32 6.53 -11.85 -6.95
N SER A 33 7.85 -11.97 -6.72
CA SER A 33 8.88 -11.45 -7.62
C SER A 33 8.86 -12.14 -9.00
N GLU A 34 8.67 -13.46 -9.00
CA GLU A 34 8.60 -14.28 -10.21
C GLU A 34 7.27 -14.06 -10.94
N TRP A 35 6.17 -13.89 -10.21
CA TRP A 35 4.88 -13.48 -10.77
C TRP A 35 4.96 -12.10 -11.45
N LEU A 36 5.61 -11.14 -10.82
CA LEU A 36 5.79 -9.79 -11.37
C LEU A 36 6.63 -9.84 -12.67
N LEU A 37 7.67 -10.67 -12.69
CA LEU A 37 8.51 -10.88 -13.87
C LEU A 37 7.73 -11.51 -15.03
N LEU A 38 6.96 -12.57 -14.76
CA LEU A 38 6.13 -13.25 -15.76
C LEU A 38 5.05 -12.32 -16.32
N SER A 39 4.36 -11.58 -15.46
CA SER A 39 3.32 -10.62 -15.85
C SER A 39 3.88 -9.49 -16.72
N ASN A 40 5.02 -8.92 -16.33
CA ASN A 40 5.69 -7.89 -17.12
C ASN A 40 6.17 -8.42 -18.48
N THR A 41 6.70 -9.64 -18.53
CA THR A 41 7.15 -10.28 -19.77
C THR A 41 5.97 -10.48 -20.72
N TYR A 42 4.86 -11.02 -20.23
CA TYR A 42 3.64 -11.21 -21.01
C TYR A 42 3.10 -9.88 -21.56
N LEU A 43 2.99 -8.85 -20.73
CA LEU A 43 2.50 -7.53 -21.16
C LEU A 43 3.39 -6.90 -22.24
N ILE A 44 4.71 -7.07 -22.14
CA ILE A 44 5.67 -6.60 -23.15
C ILE A 44 5.53 -7.41 -24.45
N GLU A 45 5.32 -8.72 -24.38
CA GLU A 45 5.04 -9.53 -25.56
C GLU A 45 3.74 -9.10 -26.24
N GLN A 46 2.67 -8.87 -25.49
CA GLN A 46 1.42 -8.33 -26.04
C GLN A 46 1.64 -6.97 -26.69
N LYS A 47 2.41 -6.07 -26.06
CA LYS A 47 2.81 -4.79 -26.66
C LYS A 47 3.50 -5.00 -28.01
N ASN A 48 4.51 -5.86 -28.05
CA ASN A 48 5.35 -6.08 -29.22
C ASN A 48 4.60 -6.74 -30.38
N ASN A 49 3.60 -7.57 -30.07
CA ASN A 49 2.73 -8.21 -31.05
C ASN A 49 1.54 -7.33 -31.48
N HIS A 50 1.26 -6.24 -30.77
CA HIS A 50 0.14 -5.36 -31.08
C HIS A 50 0.43 -4.41 -32.24
N LYS A 51 -0.52 -4.30 -33.19
CA LYS A 51 -0.37 -3.49 -34.42
C LYS A 51 0.02 -2.04 -34.17
N ILE A 52 -0.52 -1.43 -33.11
CA ILE A 52 -0.31 -0.03 -32.73
C ILE A 52 0.81 0.14 -31.71
N MET A 53 0.88 -0.75 -30.71
CA MET A 53 1.71 -0.54 -29.51
C MET A 53 3.12 -1.10 -29.66
N LYS A 54 3.40 -1.91 -30.69
CA LYS A 54 4.73 -2.48 -30.94
C LYS A 54 5.85 -1.44 -30.98
N ASN A 55 5.55 -0.26 -31.53
CA ASN A 55 6.50 0.83 -31.67
C ASN A 55 6.51 1.80 -30.47
N TRP A 56 5.66 1.57 -29.47
CA TRP A 56 5.64 2.41 -28.28
C TRP A 56 6.87 2.12 -27.43
N LYS A 57 7.48 3.21 -26.92
CA LYS A 57 8.48 3.10 -25.85
C LYS A 57 7.82 2.44 -24.65
N ASN A 58 8.54 1.56 -23.96
CA ASN A 58 8.01 0.83 -22.80
C ASN A 58 7.39 1.77 -21.76
N ILE A 59 8.02 2.92 -21.49
CA ILE A 59 7.48 3.92 -20.55
C ILE A 59 6.09 4.45 -20.94
N VAL A 60 5.82 4.64 -22.23
CA VAL A 60 4.53 5.13 -22.74
C VAL A 60 3.48 4.01 -22.62
N PHE A 61 3.87 2.78 -22.94
CA PHE A 61 3.01 1.62 -22.81
C PHE A 61 2.66 1.32 -21.35
N THR A 62 3.64 1.34 -20.46
CA THR A 62 3.43 1.23 -19.01
C THR A 62 2.49 2.31 -18.50
N HIS A 63 2.67 3.56 -18.93
CA HIS A 63 1.76 4.65 -18.55
C HIS A 63 0.34 4.43 -19.04
N PHE A 64 0.16 3.97 -20.28
CA PHE A 64 -1.14 3.61 -20.83
C PHE A 64 -1.81 2.46 -20.05
N LEU A 65 -1.07 1.42 -19.70
CA LEU A 65 -1.57 0.34 -18.85
C LEU A 65 -2.08 0.87 -17.50
N PHE A 66 -1.33 1.75 -16.85
CA PHE A 66 -1.76 2.40 -15.61
C PHE A 66 -3.02 3.26 -15.77
N MET A 67 -3.27 3.80 -16.96
CA MET A 67 -4.49 4.57 -17.24
C MET A 67 -5.70 3.70 -17.58
N CYS A 68 -5.48 2.50 -18.11
CA CYS A 68 -6.54 1.63 -18.62
C CYS A 68 -6.93 0.50 -17.67
N LEU A 69 -6.03 0.09 -16.78
CA LEU A 69 -6.32 -0.92 -15.78
C LEU A 69 -7.14 -0.27 -14.64
N PRO A 70 -8.21 -0.93 -14.16
CA PRO A 70 -8.97 -0.47 -13.01
C PRO A 70 -8.15 -0.72 -11.75
N PHE A 71 -7.06 0.01 -11.58
CA PHE A 71 -6.36 0.06 -10.31
C PHE A 71 -7.11 1.03 -9.40
N GLU A 72 -8.28 0.62 -8.94
CA GLU A 72 -9.04 1.30 -7.89
C GLU A 72 -8.11 1.63 -6.70
N LYS A 73 -7.15 0.74 -6.41
CA LYS A 73 -6.10 0.92 -5.39
C LYS A 73 -5.06 2.00 -5.71
N LEU A 74 -4.61 2.16 -6.96
CA LEU A 74 -3.64 3.21 -7.31
C LEU A 74 -4.33 4.56 -7.50
N GLN A 75 -5.60 4.55 -7.89
CA GLN A 75 -6.39 5.77 -8.03
C GLN A 75 -6.67 6.40 -6.66
N ALA A 76 -7.01 5.60 -5.64
CA ALA A 76 -7.14 6.07 -4.25
C ALA A 76 -5.87 6.74 -3.71
N ILE A 77 -4.69 6.16 -3.96
CA ILE A 77 -3.38 6.73 -3.56
C ILE A 77 -3.07 8.02 -4.34
N ARG A 78 -3.50 8.13 -5.61
CA ARG A 78 -3.35 9.36 -6.40
C ARG A 78 -4.32 10.46 -5.97
N GLU A 79 -5.53 10.11 -5.55
CA GLU A 79 -6.57 11.05 -5.09
C GLU A 79 -6.26 11.65 -3.72
N LEU A 80 -5.41 11.00 -2.93
CA LEU A 80 -4.94 11.53 -1.63
C LEU A 80 -4.14 12.85 -1.74
N ASP A 81 -3.73 13.28 -2.95
CA ASP A 81 -2.83 14.44 -3.20
C ASP A 81 -1.69 14.54 -2.16
N ILE A 82 -1.17 13.36 -1.80
CA ILE A 82 -0.07 13.22 -0.84
C ILE A 82 1.27 13.58 -1.49
N GLY A 83 1.30 13.91 -2.78
CA GLY A 83 2.51 14.25 -3.53
C GLY A 83 3.46 13.06 -3.76
N LEU A 84 3.03 11.84 -3.44
CA LEU A 84 3.85 10.64 -3.56
C LEU A 84 3.59 9.97 -4.91
N LYS A 85 4.55 10.10 -5.83
CA LYS A 85 4.51 9.49 -7.16
C LYS A 85 5.60 8.42 -7.21
N TYR A 86 5.23 7.17 -7.51
CA TYR A 86 6.16 6.04 -7.70
C TYR A 86 6.87 5.53 -6.44
N LEU A 87 6.20 5.47 -5.29
CA LEU A 87 6.76 4.77 -4.15
C LEU A 87 6.55 3.26 -4.28
N ASP A 88 7.59 2.51 -4.01
CA ASP A 88 7.50 1.06 -3.84
C ASP A 88 6.70 0.79 -2.56
N HIS A 89 5.50 0.24 -2.73
CA HIS A 89 4.52 0.01 -1.66
C HIS A 89 4.87 -1.18 -0.75
N THR A 90 6.15 -1.52 -0.60
CA THR A 90 6.58 -2.80 -0.03
C THR A 90 7.56 -2.66 1.14
N ASN A 91 7.78 -1.44 1.64
CA ASN A 91 8.72 -1.21 2.74
C ASN A 91 8.21 -0.19 3.77
N GLU A 92 8.93 -0.12 4.88
CA GLU A 92 8.67 0.78 6.00
C GLU A 92 8.76 2.27 5.61
N GLN A 93 9.68 2.63 4.71
CA GLN A 93 9.85 4.02 4.26
C GLN A 93 8.58 4.56 3.57
N PHE A 94 7.85 3.69 2.87
CA PHE A 94 6.55 4.05 2.31
C PHE A 94 5.52 4.40 3.40
N VAL A 95 5.46 3.61 4.47
CA VAL A 95 4.58 3.83 5.62
C VAL A 95 4.90 5.15 6.32
N ILE A 96 6.20 5.42 6.55
CA ILE A 96 6.68 6.68 7.12
C ILE A 96 6.27 7.87 6.24
N GLY A 97 6.44 7.74 4.92
CA GLY A 97 6.10 8.78 3.95
C GLY A 97 4.61 9.13 3.95
N ILE A 98 3.73 8.12 4.00
CA ILE A 98 2.28 8.35 4.12
C ILE A 98 1.98 9.03 5.45
N PHE A 99 2.46 8.46 6.56
CA PHE A 99 2.17 8.98 7.90
C PHE A 99 2.59 10.45 8.02
N SER A 100 3.79 10.79 7.54
CA SER A 100 4.32 12.16 7.53
C SER A 100 3.43 13.16 6.79
N ARG A 101 2.59 12.70 5.87
CA ARG A 101 1.69 13.55 5.09
C ARG A 101 0.29 13.64 5.69
N VAL A 102 -0.13 12.64 6.46
CA VAL A 102 -1.51 12.51 6.95
C VAL A 102 -1.66 12.54 8.47
N HIS A 103 -0.57 12.62 9.24
CA HIS A 103 -0.59 12.53 10.70
C HIS A 103 -1.58 13.50 11.37
N GLU A 104 -1.70 14.75 10.88
CA GLU A 104 -2.65 15.73 11.40
C GLU A 104 -4.09 15.25 11.29
N LYS A 105 -4.45 14.65 10.15
CA LYS A 105 -5.79 14.10 9.90
C LYS A 105 -6.09 12.86 10.76
N LEU A 106 -5.05 12.23 11.30
CA LEU A 106 -5.18 11.11 12.25
C LEU A 106 -5.29 11.59 13.71
N GLY A 107 -5.21 12.90 13.97
CA GLY A 107 -5.27 13.48 15.31
C GLY A 107 -3.89 13.69 15.96
N PHE A 108 -2.81 13.59 15.18
CA PHE A 108 -1.45 13.91 15.64
C PHE A 108 -1.06 15.28 15.12
N LYS A 109 -1.04 16.28 15.99
CA LYS A 109 -0.76 17.67 15.64
C LYS A 109 0.66 17.85 15.09
N TYR A 110 1.64 17.20 15.70
CA TYR A 110 3.05 17.33 15.29
C TYR A 110 3.77 15.99 15.29
N ILE A 111 4.66 15.79 14.31
CA ILE A 111 5.76 14.82 14.43
C ILE A 111 6.91 15.56 15.10
N THR A 112 7.18 15.23 16.36
CA THR A 112 8.17 15.95 17.17
C THR A 112 9.57 15.36 17.02
N ARG A 113 9.68 14.07 16.66
CA ARG A 113 10.97 13.41 16.44
C ARG A 113 10.88 12.24 15.48
N LEU A 114 11.89 12.11 14.61
CA LEU A 114 12.25 10.87 13.92
C LEU A 114 13.57 10.37 14.51
N LYS A 115 13.66 9.07 14.77
CA LYS A 115 14.77 8.39 15.43
C LYS A 115 15.30 7.28 14.53
N THR A 116 16.58 6.94 14.70
CA THR A 116 17.21 5.78 14.06
C THR A 116 17.25 4.57 14.99
N SER A 117 16.56 4.66 16.13
CA SER A 117 16.55 3.68 17.20
C SER A 117 15.13 3.54 17.71
N TYR A 118 14.74 2.32 18.04
CA TYR A 118 13.43 2.02 18.60
C TYR A 118 13.05 2.92 19.79
N PRO A 119 11.81 3.46 19.83
CA PRO A 119 10.82 3.46 18.75
C PRO A 119 11.13 4.52 17.69
N ASP A 120 10.71 4.31 16.44
CA ASP A 120 11.10 5.13 15.28
C ASP A 120 10.72 6.62 15.36
N ALA A 121 9.63 6.96 16.03
CA ALA A 121 9.18 8.35 16.10
C ALA A 121 8.50 8.73 17.41
N GLU A 122 8.37 10.04 17.62
CA GLU A 122 7.53 10.67 18.63
C GLU A 122 6.59 11.67 17.94
N VAL A 123 5.34 11.66 18.38
CA VAL A 123 4.28 12.56 17.91
C VAL A 123 3.57 13.20 19.09
N GLU A 124 3.03 14.39 18.88
CA GLU A 124 2.17 15.08 19.83
C GLU A 124 0.74 15.06 19.30
N ASP A 125 -0.22 14.59 20.12
CA ASP A 125 -1.64 14.63 19.78
C ASP A 125 -2.24 16.04 19.95
N GLU A 126 -3.51 16.22 19.57
CA GLU A 126 -4.20 17.52 19.68
C GLU A 126 -4.29 18.05 21.11
N PHE A 127 -4.09 17.20 22.12
CA PHE A 127 -4.13 17.54 23.54
C PHE A 127 -2.74 17.78 24.14
N GLY A 128 -1.67 17.68 23.34
CA GLY A 128 -0.30 17.87 23.81
C GLY A 128 0.32 16.60 24.42
N ASN A 129 -0.32 15.43 24.31
CA ASN A 129 0.28 14.19 24.80
C ASN A 129 1.30 13.66 23.78
N VAL A 130 2.48 13.28 24.27
CA VAL A 130 3.50 12.65 23.45
C VAL A 130 3.25 11.16 23.36
N LYS A 131 3.19 10.64 22.14
CA LYS A 131 3.10 9.20 21.84
C LYS A 131 4.29 8.77 20.99
N SER A 132 4.77 7.57 21.28
CA SER A 132 5.85 6.92 20.51
C SER A 132 5.26 6.00 19.45
N ILE A 133 5.85 6.02 18.26
CA ILE A 133 5.41 5.23 17.11
C ILE A 133 6.53 4.31 16.66
N GLU A 134 6.17 3.06 16.34
CA GLU A 134 6.95 2.17 15.50
C GLU A 134 6.32 2.06 14.12
N PHE A 135 7.13 2.18 13.07
CA PHE A 135 6.70 1.99 11.69
C PHE A 135 7.06 0.59 11.22
N GLU A 136 6.12 -0.07 10.56
CA GLU A 136 6.34 -1.43 10.06
C GLU A 136 5.67 -1.60 8.71
N TYR A 137 6.25 -2.40 7.82
CA TYR A 137 5.47 -2.80 6.64
C TYR A 137 4.34 -3.77 7.02
N ASN A 138 4.68 -4.83 7.75
CA ASN A 138 3.73 -5.77 8.36
C ASN A 138 3.78 -5.63 9.89
N SER A 139 2.64 -5.57 10.57
CA SER A 139 2.60 -5.40 12.04
C SER A 139 3.39 -6.46 12.81
N SER A 140 3.60 -7.65 12.24
CA SER A 140 4.44 -8.71 12.83
C SER A 140 5.93 -8.37 12.93
N GLY A 141 6.45 -7.40 12.19
CA GLY A 141 7.83 -6.90 12.32
C GLY A 141 8.14 -6.41 13.74
N PHE A 142 7.13 -5.86 14.40
CA PHE A 142 7.20 -5.37 15.79
C PHE A 142 7.63 -6.44 16.79
N LYS A 143 7.47 -7.73 16.46
CA LYS A 143 7.92 -8.84 17.32
C LYS A 143 9.41 -8.76 17.65
N SER A 144 10.23 -8.16 16.78
CA SER A 144 11.66 -7.97 17.01
C SER A 144 11.95 -6.98 18.16
N HIS A 145 10.99 -6.12 18.51
CA HIS A 145 11.10 -5.10 19.56
C HIS A 145 10.47 -5.53 20.90
N MET A 146 10.05 -6.78 21.02
CA MET A 146 9.38 -7.33 22.22
C MET A 146 10.25 -7.39 23.48
N GLU A 147 11.53 -7.04 23.39
CA GLU A 147 12.38 -6.84 24.56
C GLU A 147 12.00 -5.57 25.35
N ASN A 148 11.39 -4.57 24.69
CA ASN A 148 10.96 -3.34 25.36
C ASN A 148 9.65 -2.73 24.80
N PRO A 149 8.54 -3.48 24.72
CA PRO A 149 7.32 -3.02 24.05
C PRO A 149 6.63 -1.84 24.76
N LYS A 150 6.94 -1.61 26.05
CA LYS A 150 6.26 -0.63 26.90
C LYS A 150 6.55 0.83 26.54
N ILE A 151 7.61 1.09 25.78
CA ILE A 151 7.97 2.46 25.36
C ILE A 151 7.32 2.85 24.02
N CYS A 152 6.66 1.92 23.35
CA CYS A 152 5.89 2.15 22.14
C CYS A 152 4.39 2.25 22.48
N HIS A 153 3.71 3.22 21.86
CA HIS A 153 2.29 3.48 22.09
C HIS A 153 1.45 3.09 20.87
N ILE A 154 2.02 3.21 19.67
CA ILE A 154 1.32 3.00 18.41
C ILE A 154 2.22 2.22 17.45
N ILE A 155 1.67 1.21 16.78
CA ILE A 155 2.25 0.62 15.57
C ILE A 155 1.52 1.21 14.38
N VAL A 156 2.24 1.85 13.47
CA VAL A 156 1.70 2.28 12.18
C VAL A 156 2.23 1.32 11.13
N CYS A 157 1.33 0.61 10.45
CA CYS A 157 1.73 -0.39 9.47
C CYS A 157 0.92 -0.33 8.18
N TRP A 158 1.45 -0.91 7.11
CA TRP A 158 0.68 -1.08 5.87
C TRP A 158 -0.31 -2.24 6.01
N HIS A 159 0.18 -3.42 6.38
CA HIS A 159 -0.63 -4.62 6.63
C HIS A 159 -0.59 -5.02 8.10
N ASP A 160 -1.74 -5.47 8.63
CA ASP A 160 -1.83 -6.03 9.97
C ASP A 160 -2.02 -7.55 9.91
N ASP A 161 -0.95 -8.29 10.14
CA ASP A 161 -0.88 -9.76 10.08
C ASP A 161 -0.79 -10.42 11.47
N LEU A 162 -0.91 -9.62 12.53
CA LEU A 162 -0.96 -10.13 13.90
C LEU A 162 -2.36 -10.70 14.23
N SER A 163 -2.39 -11.88 14.84
CA SER A 163 -3.65 -12.43 15.36
C SER A 163 -4.18 -11.64 16.56
N GLU A 164 -5.50 -11.49 16.66
CA GLU A 164 -6.16 -10.84 17.80
C GLU A 164 -5.76 -11.44 19.15
N LYS A 165 -5.64 -12.76 19.22
CA LYS A 165 -5.16 -13.47 20.41
C LYS A 165 -3.76 -13.00 20.82
N TRP A 166 -2.86 -12.84 19.85
CA TRP A 166 -1.51 -12.37 20.12
C TRP A 166 -1.51 -10.93 20.61
N LYS A 167 -2.26 -10.04 19.96
CA LYS A 167 -2.38 -8.63 20.35
C LYS A 167 -2.85 -8.48 21.79
N GLN A 168 -3.94 -9.15 22.15
CA GLN A 168 -4.49 -9.14 23.51
C GLN A 168 -3.50 -9.66 24.56
N GLN A 169 -2.68 -10.65 24.22
CA GLN A 169 -1.74 -11.27 25.15
C GLN A 169 -0.41 -10.50 25.29
N LYS A 170 0.03 -9.83 24.22
CA LYS A 170 1.40 -9.30 24.12
C LYS A 170 1.46 -7.78 24.09
N ILE A 171 0.51 -7.13 23.42
CA ILE A 171 0.50 -5.69 23.20
C ILE A 171 -0.90 -5.07 23.43
N PRO A 172 -1.64 -5.42 24.51
CA PRO A 172 -3.02 -4.94 24.70
C PRO A 172 -3.17 -3.44 24.87
N HIS A 173 -2.07 -2.72 25.07
CA HIS A 173 -2.00 -1.27 25.30
C HIS A 173 -1.51 -0.50 24.07
N ILE A 174 -1.13 -1.19 23.00
CA ILE A 174 -0.59 -0.57 21.78
C ILE A 174 -1.72 -0.43 20.77
N GLU A 175 -1.90 0.79 20.26
CA GLU A 175 -2.81 1.08 19.16
C GLU A 175 -2.19 0.65 17.84
N ILE A 176 -2.97 0.06 16.93
CA ILE A 176 -2.52 -0.29 15.57
C ILE A 176 -3.26 0.56 14.57
N ILE A 177 -2.51 1.34 13.77
CA ILE A 177 -3.03 2.11 12.64
C ILE A 177 -2.57 1.41 11.37
N LYS A 178 -3.53 0.91 10.61
CA LYS A 178 -3.28 0.10 9.41
C LYS A 178 -3.64 0.87 8.14
N PHE A 179 -2.66 1.15 7.29
CA PHE A 179 -2.85 2.00 6.11
C PHE A 179 -3.43 1.32 4.88
N GLU A 180 -3.46 0.00 4.77
CA GLU A 180 -4.21 -0.63 3.67
C GLU A 180 -5.70 -0.25 3.69
N ASP A 181 -6.24 0.11 4.86
CA ASP A 181 -7.62 0.57 5.03
C ASP A 181 -7.86 1.95 4.40
N ILE A 182 -6.82 2.70 4.03
CA ILE A 182 -6.92 3.93 3.23
C ILE A 182 -7.40 3.62 1.80
N LEU A 183 -7.35 2.36 1.38
CA LEU A 183 -7.85 1.95 0.06
C LEU A 183 -9.34 1.59 0.09
N ASP A 184 -9.94 1.52 1.28
CA ASP A 184 -11.34 1.17 1.47
C ASP A 184 -12.14 2.42 1.87
N SER A 185 -13.01 2.88 0.98
CA SER A 185 -13.83 4.07 1.21
C SER A 185 -14.75 3.96 2.43
N GLU A 186 -15.07 2.73 2.85
CA GLU A 186 -15.92 2.49 4.02
C GLU A 186 -15.15 2.53 5.34
N SER A 187 -13.81 2.44 5.29
CA SER A 187 -12.98 2.46 6.48
C SER A 187 -13.05 3.79 7.23
N ILE A 188 -12.98 3.70 8.56
CA ILE A 188 -12.83 4.85 9.46
C ILE A 188 -11.60 5.68 9.10
N ILE A 189 -10.50 5.04 8.72
CA ILE A 189 -9.26 5.75 8.36
C ILE A 189 -9.48 6.55 7.08
N TYR A 190 -10.06 5.94 6.04
CA TYR A 190 -10.42 6.67 4.81
C TYR A 190 -11.33 7.86 5.11
N LYS A 191 -12.42 7.62 5.84
CA LYS A 191 -13.40 8.65 6.21
C LYS A 191 -12.75 9.81 6.96
N LYS A 192 -11.87 9.52 7.94
CA LYS A 192 -11.07 10.54 8.64
C LYS A 192 -10.18 11.34 7.69
N LEU A 193 -9.46 10.68 6.78
CA LEU A 193 -8.55 11.34 5.85
C LEU A 193 -9.26 12.26 4.85
N TYR A 194 -10.50 11.96 4.51
CA TYR A 194 -11.29 12.73 3.55
C TYR A 194 -12.36 13.62 4.20
N GLY A 195 -12.43 13.66 5.54
CA GLY A 195 -13.42 14.47 6.26
C GLY A 195 -14.87 14.05 5.99
N ILE A 196 -15.09 12.76 5.73
CA ILE A 196 -16.41 12.18 5.44
C ILE A 196 -17.00 11.65 6.76
N SER A 197 -18.18 12.12 7.13
CA SER A 197 -18.92 11.72 8.33
C SER A 197 -19.59 10.36 8.18
#